data_AF-A0A6A4YEY9-F1
#
_entry.id   AF-A0A6A4YEY9-F1
#
_cell.length_a   1.000
_cell.length_b   1.000
_cell.length_c   1.000
_cell.angle_alpha   90.00
_cell.angle_beta   90.00
_cell.angle_gamma   90.00
#
_symmetry.space_group_name_H-M   'P 1'
#
loop_
_entity.id
_entity.type
_entity.pdbx_description
1 polymer ?
#
loop_
_entity_poly.entity_id
_entity_poly.type
_entity_poly.pdbx_seq_one_letter_code
_entity_poly.pdbx_strand_id
1 'polypeptide(L)'
;MSSLQLDTPKKIKASYTIAYKRAALGLLANYQLSTVAKYLRVPRRTLQDWAQNFHAIFAYDGNQIGRLLTLPGRPEDFPDPDGLVAFMVDMRARERALTCTHIINWIKHNERDWMVTYLARKAPGSGYNSLLRLLQRFCHRHGFTQQRPSKAKQHRNDLLDVRDKFAGD
;
A
#
# COMPACT_ATOMS: atom_id res chain seq x y z
N MET A 1 -45.25 20.88 24.44
CA MET A 1 -45.11 19.90 23.34
C MET A 1 -43.64 19.76 23.00
N SER A 2 -42.93 18.80 23.61
CA SER A 2 -41.52 18.53 23.28
C SER A 2 -41.46 17.53 22.13
N SER A 3 -40.90 17.97 21.00
CA SER A 3 -40.61 17.09 19.85
C SER A 3 -39.45 16.16 20.19
N LEU A 4 -39.74 14.85 20.23
CA LEU A 4 -38.73 13.79 20.24
C LEU A 4 -37.98 13.81 18.90
N GLN A 5 -36.71 14.23 18.92
CA GLN A 5 -35.80 14.01 17.80
C GLN A 5 -35.47 12.52 17.75
N LEU A 6 -36.06 11.80 16.79
CA LEU A 6 -35.67 10.45 16.45
C LEU A 6 -34.28 10.49 15.81
N ASP A 7 -33.29 9.97 16.53
CA ASP A 7 -31.92 9.83 16.07
C ASP A 7 -31.91 8.88 14.86
N THR A 8 -31.71 9.43 13.65
CA THR A 8 -31.74 8.61 12.43
C THR A 8 -30.51 7.71 12.38
N PRO A 9 -30.66 6.38 12.22
CA PRO A 9 -29.52 5.47 12.23
C PRO A 9 -28.54 5.79 11.10
N LYS A 10 -27.25 5.88 11.46
CA LYS A 10 -26.13 6.14 10.56
C LYS A 10 -26.16 5.16 9.38
N LYS A 11 -26.35 5.66 8.16
CA LYS A 11 -26.35 4.85 6.92
C LYS A 11 -25.05 4.05 6.81
N ILE A 12 -25.14 2.73 6.96
CA ILE A 12 -24.03 1.83 6.68
C ILE A 12 -23.82 1.81 5.16
N LYS A 13 -22.64 2.24 4.70
CA LYS A 13 -22.30 2.19 3.27
C LYS A 13 -22.16 0.72 2.86
N ALA A 14 -22.96 0.29 1.89
CA ALA A 14 -22.81 -1.01 1.27
C ALA A 14 -21.42 -1.13 0.64
N SER A 15 -20.76 -2.26 0.89
CA SER A 15 -19.39 -2.52 0.44
C SER A 15 -19.39 -3.73 -0.48
N TYR A 16 -18.81 -3.57 -1.66
CA TYR A 16 -18.85 -4.58 -2.73
C TYR A 16 -17.44 -5.07 -3.07
N THR A 17 -17.29 -6.39 -3.20
CA THR A 17 -16.02 -7.02 -3.59
C THR A 17 -15.73 -6.80 -5.07
N ILE A 18 -14.47 -6.92 -5.47
CA ILE A 18 -14.07 -6.77 -6.88
C ILE A 18 -14.72 -7.85 -7.75
N ALA A 19 -14.82 -9.09 -7.26
CA ALA A 19 -15.57 -10.15 -7.92
C ALA A 19 -17.04 -9.75 -8.19
N TYR A 20 -17.70 -9.16 -7.19
CA TYR A 20 -19.09 -8.72 -7.34
C TYR A 20 -19.22 -7.57 -8.35
N LYS A 21 -18.29 -6.61 -8.34
CA LYS A 21 -18.25 -5.52 -9.32
C LYS A 21 -18.10 -6.06 -10.74
N ARG A 22 -17.22 -7.04 -10.95
CA ARG A 22 -17.04 -7.70 -12.27
C ARG A 22 -18.29 -8.41 -12.74
N ALA A 23 -18.95 -9.18 -11.87
CA ALA A 23 -20.21 -9.85 -12.21
C ALA A 23 -21.30 -8.82 -12.58
N ALA A 24 -21.42 -7.74 -11.82
CA ALA A 24 -22.38 -6.66 -12.11
C ALA A 24 -22.09 -5.96 -13.45
N LEU A 25 -20.82 -5.69 -13.74
CA LEU A 25 -20.39 -5.09 -15.02
C LEU A 25 -20.57 -6.07 -16.20
N GLY A 26 -20.40 -7.37 -15.99
CA GLY A 26 -20.70 -8.39 -17.00
C GLY A 26 -22.18 -8.43 -17.37
N LEU A 27 -23.09 -8.19 -16.41
CA LEU A 27 -24.52 -8.05 -16.71
C LEU A 27 -24.84 -6.80 -17.55
N LEU A 28 -24.07 -5.72 -17.40
CA LEU A 28 -24.27 -4.51 -18.21
C LEU A 28 -23.94 -4.70 -19.70
N ALA A 29 -23.22 -5.76 -20.07
CA ALA A 29 -23.01 -6.09 -21.48
C ALA A 29 -24.30 -6.54 -22.19
N ASN A 30 -25.24 -7.13 -21.43
CA ASN A 30 -26.47 -7.72 -21.96
C ASN A 30 -27.74 -6.98 -21.54
N TYR A 31 -27.68 -6.21 -20.44
CA TYR A 31 -28.84 -5.57 -19.84
C TYR A 31 -28.61 -4.08 -19.59
N GLN A 32 -29.68 -3.29 -19.67
CA GLN A 32 -29.64 -1.87 -19.34
C GLN A 32 -29.35 -1.65 -17.84
N LEU A 33 -28.66 -0.54 -17.55
CA LEU A 33 -28.25 -0.15 -16.20
C LEU A 33 -29.43 -0.07 -15.20
N SER A 34 -30.62 0.34 -15.64
CA SER A 34 -31.87 0.33 -14.84
C SER A 34 -32.22 -1.06 -14.32
N THR A 35 -32.15 -2.05 -15.22
CA THR A 35 -32.56 -3.42 -14.95
C THR A 35 -31.58 -4.08 -13.99
N VAL A 36 -30.29 -3.91 -14.24
CA VAL A 36 -29.22 -4.43 -13.36
C VAL A 36 -29.26 -3.78 -11.97
N ALA A 37 -29.49 -2.47 -11.89
CA ALA A 37 -29.64 -1.76 -10.60
C ALA A 37 -30.79 -2.31 -9.76
N LYS A 38 -31.96 -2.55 -10.38
CA LYS A 38 -33.12 -3.13 -9.71
C LYS A 38 -32.86 -4.57 -9.27
N TYR A 39 -32.30 -5.39 -10.16
CA TYR A 39 -32.02 -6.81 -9.91
C TYR A 39 -31.01 -7.01 -8.77
N LEU A 40 -29.90 -6.26 -8.81
CA LEU A 40 -28.83 -6.36 -7.80
C LEU A 40 -29.09 -5.53 -6.54
N ARG A 41 -30.15 -4.71 -6.52
CA ARG A 41 -30.43 -3.71 -5.47
C ARG A 41 -29.24 -2.78 -5.19
N VAL A 42 -28.48 -2.46 -6.23
CA VAL A 42 -27.34 -1.53 -6.17
C VAL A 42 -27.80 -0.17 -6.71
N PRO A 43 -27.49 0.95 -6.05
CA PRO A 43 -27.82 2.27 -6.57
C PRO A 43 -27.26 2.49 -7.97
N ARG A 44 -28.07 3.08 -8.87
CA ARG A 44 -27.66 3.36 -10.26
C ARG A 44 -26.35 4.13 -10.34
N ARG A 45 -26.16 5.10 -9.43
CA ARG A 45 -24.92 5.90 -9.36
C ARG A 45 -23.69 5.03 -9.11
N THR A 46 -23.79 4.07 -8.19
CA THR A 46 -22.71 3.14 -7.87
C THR A 46 -22.33 2.28 -9.08
N LEU A 47 -23.31 1.77 -9.83
CA LEU A 47 -23.04 1.01 -11.06
C LEU A 47 -22.40 1.89 -12.15
N GLN A 48 -22.84 3.14 -12.26
CA GLN A 48 -22.24 4.11 -13.18
C GLN A 48 -20.77 4.39 -12.84
N ASP A 49 -20.47 4.61 -11.56
CA ASP A 49 -19.10 4.83 -11.08
C ASP A 49 -18.20 3.61 -11.37
N TRP A 50 -18.74 2.39 -11.26
CA TRP A 50 -17.98 1.18 -11.63
C TRP A 50 -17.78 1.05 -13.14
N ALA A 51 -18.78 1.42 -13.94
CA ALA A 51 -18.66 1.38 -15.39
C ALA A 51 -17.62 2.40 -15.89
N GLN A 52 -17.53 3.57 -15.26
CA GLN A 52 -16.45 4.53 -15.53
C GLN A 52 -15.07 3.96 -15.17
N ASN A 53 -14.98 3.17 -14.12
CA ASN A 53 -13.75 2.50 -13.67
C ASN A 53 -13.61 1.07 -14.23
N PHE A 54 -14.32 0.73 -15.31
CA PHE A 54 -14.41 -0.64 -15.84
C PHE A 54 -13.02 -1.24 -16.10
N HIS A 55 -12.17 -0.52 -16.83
CA HIS A 55 -10.83 -0.99 -17.16
C HIS A 55 -9.99 -1.29 -15.92
N ALA A 56 -10.02 -0.43 -14.90
CA ALA A 56 -9.28 -0.67 -13.66
C ALA A 56 -9.82 -1.86 -12.87
N ILE A 57 -11.14 -2.07 -12.86
CA ILE A 57 -11.77 -3.21 -12.17
C ILE A 57 -11.44 -4.53 -12.88
N PHE A 58 -11.39 -4.55 -14.21
CA PHE A 58 -11.06 -5.76 -14.99
C PHE A 58 -9.56 -6.03 -15.05
N ALA A 59 -8.71 -5.00 -15.13
CA ALA A 59 -7.26 -5.15 -15.14
C ALA A 59 -6.66 -5.54 -13.77
N TYR A 60 -7.41 -5.39 -12.67
CA TYR A 60 -6.93 -5.75 -11.33
C TYR A 60 -6.58 -7.23 -11.20
N ASP A 61 -5.32 -7.53 -10.90
CA ASP A 61 -4.77 -8.89 -10.79
C ASP A 61 -4.71 -9.43 -9.35
N GLY A 62 -5.04 -8.60 -8.36
CA GLY A 62 -4.97 -8.96 -6.94
C GLY A 62 -6.18 -9.75 -6.39
N ASN A 63 -6.31 -9.77 -5.06
CA ASN A 63 -7.36 -10.53 -4.37
C ASN A 63 -8.77 -9.98 -4.66
N GLN A 64 -9.59 -10.78 -5.34
CA GLN A 64 -10.93 -10.40 -5.75
C GLN A 64 -11.96 -10.34 -4.59
N ILE A 65 -11.62 -10.89 -3.42
CA ILE A 65 -12.38 -10.73 -2.17
C ILE A 65 -12.23 -9.30 -1.62
N GLY A 66 -11.15 -8.61 -2.00
CA GLY A 66 -10.93 -7.20 -1.68
C GLY A 66 -12.06 -6.30 -2.19
N ARG A 67 -12.31 -5.22 -1.45
CA ARG A 67 -13.38 -4.22 -1.77
C ARG A 67 -12.84 -3.00 -2.52
N LEU A 68 -11.52 -2.81 -2.49
CA LEU A 68 -10.79 -1.65 -3.01
C LEU A 68 -9.73 -2.15 -4.01
N LEU A 69 -9.58 -1.44 -5.12
CA LEU A 69 -8.61 -1.75 -6.19
C LEU A 69 -7.17 -1.54 -5.73
N THR A 70 -6.98 -0.64 -4.77
CA THR A 70 -5.75 -0.50 -4.02
C THR A 70 -6.13 -0.60 -2.57
N LEU A 71 -5.41 -1.39 -1.77
CA LEU A 71 -5.49 -1.20 -0.32
C LEU A 71 -5.10 0.26 -0.10
N PRO A 72 -5.93 1.10 0.54
CA PRO A 72 -5.48 2.40 0.98
C PRO A 72 -4.44 2.13 2.05
N GLY A 73 -3.18 1.99 1.63
CA GLY A 73 -2.07 2.27 2.50
C GLY A 73 -2.32 3.67 3.03
N ARG A 74 -2.15 3.89 4.33
CA ARG A 74 -2.15 5.24 4.84
C ARG A 74 -1.02 5.98 4.10
N PRO A 75 -1.31 7.06 3.34
CA PRO A 75 -0.25 7.88 2.78
C PRO A 75 0.48 8.49 3.98
N GLU A 76 1.69 8.01 4.19
CA GLU A 76 2.67 8.60 5.08
C GLU A 76 3.84 8.89 4.15
N ASP A 77 3.73 10.05 3.49
CA ASP A 77 4.60 10.43 2.38
C ASP A 77 5.86 11.10 2.94
N PHE A 78 7.01 10.63 2.45
CA PHE A 78 8.29 11.30 2.62
C PHE A 78 8.37 12.48 1.63
N PRO A 79 9.07 13.58 1.97
CA PRO A 79 9.33 14.67 1.03
C PRO A 79 10.12 14.20 -0.18
N ASP A 80 11.19 13.43 0.05
CA ASP A 80 12.09 12.91 -0.97
C ASP A 80 12.26 11.38 -0.84
N PRO A 81 11.27 10.59 -1.32
CA PRO A 81 11.37 9.14 -1.30
C PRO A 81 12.50 8.63 -2.21
N ASP A 82 12.78 9.31 -3.32
CA ASP A 82 13.78 8.87 -4.30
C ASP A 82 15.20 9.07 -3.77
N GLY A 83 15.48 10.20 -3.11
CA GLY A 83 16.77 10.45 -2.45
C GLY A 83 17.02 9.47 -1.30
N LEU A 84 15.99 9.12 -0.54
CA LEU A 84 16.13 8.11 0.52
C LEU A 84 16.43 6.73 -0.08
N VAL A 85 15.77 6.34 -1.17
CA VAL A 85 16.07 5.08 -1.89
C VAL A 85 17.50 5.08 -2.42
N ALA A 86 17.94 6.17 -3.05
CA ALA A 86 19.31 6.30 -3.56
C ALA A 86 20.35 6.12 -2.44
N PHE A 87 20.13 6.73 -1.28
CA PHE A 87 20.98 6.52 -0.10
C PHE A 87 20.98 5.05 0.37
N MET A 88 19.81 4.40 0.41
CA MET A 88 19.70 3.00 0.82
C MET A 88 20.39 2.05 -0.16
N VAL A 89 20.33 2.33 -1.47
CA VAL A 89 21.02 1.58 -2.52
C VAL A 89 22.54 1.76 -2.41
N ASP A 90 23.02 2.99 -2.27
CA ASP A 90 24.46 3.29 -2.10
C ASP A 90 25.03 2.62 -0.83
N MET A 91 24.31 2.69 0.29
CA MET A 91 24.69 1.99 1.52
C MET A 91 24.84 0.47 1.31
N ARG A 92 23.94 -0.13 0.52
CA ARG A 92 23.97 -1.55 0.20
C ARG A 92 25.09 -1.90 -0.77
N ALA A 93 25.36 -1.03 -1.75
CA ALA A 93 26.48 -1.17 -2.68
C ALA A 93 27.83 -1.12 -1.97
N ARG A 94 27.93 -0.37 -0.86
CA ARG A 94 29.10 -0.34 0.02
C ARG A 94 29.17 -1.51 1.01
N GLU A 95 28.35 -2.55 0.83
CA GLU A 95 28.22 -3.73 1.70
C GLU A 95 27.93 -3.42 3.18
N ARG A 96 27.39 -2.23 3.48
CA ARG A 96 27.07 -1.84 4.86
C ARG A 96 25.70 -2.36 5.26
N ALA A 97 25.60 -2.86 6.48
CA ALA A 97 24.32 -3.19 7.08
C ALA A 97 23.43 -1.93 7.15
N LEU A 98 22.34 -1.92 6.38
CA LEU A 98 21.32 -0.87 6.46
C LEU A 98 20.45 -1.10 7.70
N THR A 99 20.44 -0.12 8.61
CA THR A 99 19.63 -0.18 9.83
C THR A 99 18.69 1.03 9.89
N CYS A 100 17.63 0.94 10.73
CA CYS A 100 16.72 2.08 10.96
C CYS A 100 17.48 3.33 11.43
N THR A 101 18.57 3.17 12.18
CA THR A 101 19.42 4.28 12.63
C THR A 101 20.06 5.03 11.46
N HIS A 102 20.56 4.31 10.46
CA HIS A 102 21.15 4.94 9.26
C HIS A 102 20.11 5.77 8.51
N ILE A 103 18.91 5.23 8.33
CA ILE A 103 17.81 5.93 7.67
C ILE A 103 17.36 7.16 8.47
N ILE A 104 17.24 7.04 9.80
CA ILE A 104 16.90 8.17 10.67
C ILE A 104 17.97 9.27 10.61
N ASN A 105 19.25 8.91 10.55
CA ASN A 105 20.33 9.89 10.42
C ASN A 105 20.28 10.62 9.07
N TRP A 106 19.98 9.92 7.98
CA TRP A 106 19.77 10.53 6.68
C TRP A 106 18.60 11.53 6.72
N ILE A 107 17.46 11.14 7.31
CA ILE A 107 16.30 12.01 7.48
C ILE A 107 16.64 13.25 8.33
N LYS A 108 17.38 13.08 9.43
CA LYS A 108 17.82 14.21 10.26
C LYS A 108 18.72 15.20 9.52
N HIS A 109 19.48 14.73 8.54
CA HIS A 109 20.42 15.55 7.79
C HIS A 109 19.73 16.28 6.62
N ASN A 110 18.89 15.57 5.87
CA ASN A 110 18.30 16.07 4.63
C ASN A 110 16.88 16.65 4.82
N GLU A 111 16.11 16.13 5.79
CA GLU A 111 14.67 16.37 5.93
C GLU A 111 14.26 16.69 7.37
N ARG A 112 15.11 17.45 8.09
CA ARG A 112 14.91 17.75 9.52
C ARG A 112 13.56 18.40 9.81
N ASP A 113 13.17 19.39 9.02
CA ASP A 113 11.94 20.15 9.24
C ASP A 113 10.69 19.28 9.05
N TRP A 114 10.74 18.37 8.06
CA TRP A 114 9.70 17.37 7.88
C TRP A 114 9.63 16.43 9.08
N MET A 115 10.77 15.94 9.58
CA MET A 115 10.80 15.04 10.75
C MET A 115 10.20 15.71 11.99
N VAL A 116 10.56 16.96 12.27
CA VAL A 116 10.03 17.72 13.40
C VAL A 116 8.51 17.91 13.26
N THR A 117 8.06 18.35 12.09
CA THR A 117 6.64 18.54 11.79
C THR A 117 5.84 17.22 11.89
N TYR A 118 6.42 16.12 11.39
CA TYR A 118 5.82 14.80 11.45
C TYR A 118 5.63 14.33 12.90
N LEU A 119 6.67 14.49 13.73
CA LEU A 119 6.63 14.10 15.14
C LEU A 119 5.65 14.96 15.95
N ALA A 120 5.57 16.26 15.67
CA ALA A 120 4.64 17.18 16.34
C ALA A 120 3.15 16.81 16.14
N ARG A 121 2.81 16.13 15.03
CA ARG A 121 1.45 15.66 14.74
C ARG A 121 1.07 14.37 15.46
N LYS A 122 2.00 13.71 16.15
CA LYS A 122 1.75 12.43 16.83
C LYS A 122 1.42 12.66 18.30
N ALA A 123 0.69 11.70 18.88
CA ALA A 123 0.42 11.74 20.31
C ALA A 123 1.73 11.72 21.11
N PRO A 124 1.82 12.44 22.25
CA PRO A 124 3.00 12.44 23.11
C PRO A 124 3.47 11.01 23.43
N GLY A 125 4.78 10.76 23.34
CA GLY A 125 5.37 9.44 23.57
C GLY A 125 5.20 8.43 22.41
N SER A 126 4.37 8.70 21.41
CA SER A 126 4.14 7.79 20.27
C SER A 126 4.90 8.14 18.99
N GLY A 127 5.53 9.32 18.95
CA GLY A 127 6.13 9.88 17.73
C GLY A 127 7.20 8.98 17.12
N TYR A 128 8.17 8.55 17.93
CA TYR A 128 9.29 7.73 17.46
C TYR A 128 8.84 6.33 17.01
N ASN A 129 7.92 5.70 17.76
CA ASN A 129 7.33 4.41 17.36
C ASN A 129 6.54 4.53 16.04
N SER A 130 5.87 5.65 15.82
CA SER A 130 5.18 5.93 14.56
C SER A 130 6.17 6.09 13.41
N LEU A 131 7.27 6.81 13.63
CA LEU A 131 8.35 6.96 12.66
C LEU A 131 8.99 5.62 12.29
N LEU A 132 9.28 4.75 13.27
CA LEU A 132 9.82 3.42 13.00
C LEU A 132 8.88 2.56 12.15
N ARG A 133 7.56 2.61 12.40
CA ARG A 133 6.57 1.89 11.59
C ARG A 133 6.48 2.44 10.17
N LEU A 134 6.60 3.75 10.01
CA LEU A 134 6.66 4.39 8.70
C LEU A 134 7.88 3.87 7.90
N LEU A 135 9.05 3.86 8.54
CA LEU A 135 10.29 3.35 7.94
C LEU A 135 10.20 1.87 7.56
N GLN A 136 9.64 1.03 8.43
CA GLN A 136 9.44 -0.39 8.13
C GLN A 136 8.57 -0.61 6.89
N ARG A 137 7.47 0.16 6.76
CA ARG A 137 6.60 0.09 5.58
C ARG A 137 7.30 0.61 4.32
N PHE A 138 8.10 1.67 4.46
CA PHE A 138 8.88 2.21 3.35
C PHE A 138 9.88 1.16 2.84
N CYS A 139 10.71 0.60 3.73
CA CYS A 139 11.64 -0.46 3.38
C CYS A 139 10.94 -1.65 2.70
N HIS A 140 9.80 -2.09 3.24
CA HIS A 140 9.01 -3.18 2.66
C HIS A 140 8.50 -2.85 1.24
N ARG A 141 7.98 -1.65 1.02
CA ARG A 141 7.51 -1.20 -0.32
C ARG A 141 8.62 -1.19 -1.35
N HIS A 142 9.83 -0.81 -0.96
CA HIS A 142 11.00 -0.72 -1.85
C HIS A 142 11.85 -2.00 -1.88
N GLY A 143 11.33 -3.13 -1.36
CA GLY A 143 12.03 -4.43 -1.42
C GLY A 143 13.23 -4.58 -0.47
N PHE A 144 13.45 -3.63 0.42
CA PHE A 144 14.46 -3.73 1.48
C PHE A 144 13.95 -4.62 2.59
N THR A 145 14.29 -5.90 2.49
CA THR A 145 14.03 -6.91 3.52
C THR A 145 15.34 -7.35 4.15
N GLN A 146 15.29 -7.67 5.44
CA GLN A 146 16.42 -8.28 6.12
C GLN A 146 16.63 -9.68 5.52
N GLN A 147 17.82 -9.96 4.98
CA GLN A 147 18.17 -11.34 4.63
C GLN A 147 18.14 -12.17 5.90
N ARG A 148 17.24 -13.16 5.94
CA ARG A 148 17.19 -14.12 7.03
C ARG A 148 18.25 -15.18 6.73
N PRO A 149 19.14 -15.52 7.68
CA PRO A 149 19.99 -16.69 7.56
C PRO A 149 19.11 -17.91 7.27
N SER A 150 19.21 -18.46 6.06
CA SER A 150 18.58 -19.73 5.73
C SER A 150 19.45 -20.85 6.27
N LYS A 151 18.84 -21.87 6.89
CA LYS A 151 19.55 -23.09 7.30
C LYS A 151 19.90 -23.98 6.11
N ALA A 152 19.38 -23.69 4.91
CA ALA A 152 19.78 -24.38 3.70
C ALA A 152 21.18 -23.90 3.29
N LYS A 153 22.20 -24.70 3.61
CA LYS A 153 23.55 -24.50 3.06
C LYS A 153 23.46 -24.75 1.56
N GLN A 154 23.63 -23.71 0.74
CA GLN A 154 23.87 -23.92 -0.69
C GLN A 154 25.26 -24.55 -0.88
N HIS A 155 25.40 -25.40 -1.90
CA HIS A 155 26.67 -26.05 -2.16
C HIS A 155 27.69 -24.99 -2.61
N ARG A 156 28.95 -25.11 -2.19
CA ARG A 156 30.00 -24.11 -2.45
C ARG A 156 30.16 -23.79 -3.94
N ASN A 157 29.98 -24.78 -4.81
CA ASN A 157 30.09 -24.58 -6.25
C ASN A 157 28.95 -23.71 -6.81
N ASP A 158 27.74 -23.82 -6.25
CA ASP A 158 26.60 -22.99 -6.66
C ASP A 158 26.85 -21.52 -6.29
N LEU A 159 27.50 -21.27 -5.16
CA LEU A 159 27.88 -19.94 -4.72
C LEU A 159 28.99 -19.32 -5.59
N LEU A 160 29.94 -20.15 -6.05
CA LEU A 160 31.00 -19.71 -6.97
C LEU A 160 30.44 -19.41 -8.36
N ASP A 161 29.53 -20.23 -8.87
CA ASP A 161 28.86 -19.98 -10.16
C ASP A 161 28.02 -18.70 -10.15
N VAL A 162 27.29 -18.44 -9.06
CA VAL A 162 26.56 -17.17 -8.88
C VAL A 162 27.51 -15.96 -8.81
N ARG A 163 28.63 -16.10 -8.11
CA ARG A 163 29.65 -15.03 -8.03
C ARG A 163 30.27 -14.75 -9.39
N ASP A 164 30.66 -15.79 -10.12
CA ASP A 164 31.38 -15.66 -11.39
C ASP A 164 30.45 -15.14 -12.49
N LYS A 165 29.16 -15.49 -12.48
CA LYS A 165 28.14 -14.86 -13.33
C LYS A 165 27.99 -13.37 -13.07
N PHE A 166 27.98 -12.96 -11.80
CA PHE A 166 27.85 -11.54 -11.44
C PHE A 166 29.10 -10.72 -11.76
N ALA A 167 30.29 -11.35 -11.79
CA ALA A 167 31.55 -10.70 -12.14
C ALA A 167 31.84 -10.67 -13.66
N GLY A 168 31.04 -11.38 -14.46
CA GLY A 168 31.15 -11.47 -15.92
C GLY A 168 30.24 -10.50 -16.68
N ASP A 169 29.33 -9.81 -16.00
CA ASP A 169 28.51 -8.70 -16.49
C ASP A 169 29.15 -7.34 -16.13
#